data_AF-A0A9X1F648-F1
#
_entry.id   AF-A0A9X1F648-F1
#
_cell.length_a   1.000
_cell.length_b   1.000
_cell.length_c   1.000
_cell.angle_alpha   90.00
_cell.angle_beta   90.00
_cell.angle_gamma   90.00
#
_symmetry.space_group_name_H-M   'P 1'
#
loop_
_entity.id
_entity.type
_entity.pdbx_description
1 polymer ?
#
loop_
_entity_poly.entity_id
_entity_poly.type
_entity_poly.pdbx_seq_one_letter_code
_entity_poly.pdbx_strand_id
1 'polypeptide(L)' 'MGEIIGGMIVFTILNFIGGSIRWFFATTWKLIFNTPKHSFREYIYSSEEDILRHDGANGCLNTIIGIAFVVLVVIIISRI' A
#
# COMPACT_ATOMS: atom_id res chain seq x y z
N MET A 1 23.39 -10.10 7.25
CA MET A 1 22.69 -9.13 8.13
C MET A 1 22.26 -7.88 7.36
N GLY A 2 23.19 -7.16 6.72
CA GLY A 2 22.84 -5.94 5.94
C GLY A 2 21.81 -6.14 4.83
N GLU A 3 21.91 -7.24 4.07
CA GLU A 3 20.96 -7.55 2.98
C GLU A 3 19.53 -7.81 3.47
N ILE A 4 19.39 -8.50 4.62
CA ILE A 4 18.09 -8.79 5.23
C ILE A 4 17.44 -7.49 5.71
N ILE A 5 18.22 -6.62 6.36
CA ILE A 5 17.75 -5.31 6.83
C ILE A 5 17.33 -4.44 5.63
N GLY A 6 18.14 -4.43 4.57
CA GLY A 6 17.80 -3.73 3.33
C GLY A 6 16.48 -4.21 2.72
N GLY A 7 16.28 -5.53 2.62
CA GLY A 7 15.04 -6.12 2.13
C GLY A 7 13.81 -5.73 2.94
N MET A 8 13.92 -5.73 4.27
CA MET A 8 12.83 -5.30 5.15
C MET A 8 12.49 -3.82 4.97
N ILE A 9 13.50 -2.94 4.87
CA ILE A 9 13.28 -1.50 4.66
C ILE A 9 12.55 -1.26 3.34
N VAL A 10 13.01 -1.88 2.25
CA VAL A 10 12.38 -1.74 0.93
C VAL A 10 10.94 -2.23 0.97
N PHE A 11 10.69 -3.39 1.59
CA PHE A 11 9.34 -3.91 1.75
C PHE A 11 8.43 -2.95 2.52
N THR A 12 8.91 -2.39 3.65
CA THR A 12 8.16 -1.41 4.44
C THR A 12 7.83 -0.16 3.64
N ILE A 13 8.77 0.36 2.84
CA ILE A 13 8.55 1.53 1.98
C ILE A 13 7.49 1.22 0.92
N LEU A 14 7.61 0.09 0.22
CA LEU A 14 6.65 -0.30 -0.82
C LEU A 14 5.25 -0.51 -0.25
N ASN A 15 5.14 -1.19 0.89
CA ASN A 15 3.87 -1.38 1.58
C ASN A 15 3.25 -0.03 2.00
N PHE A 16 4.07 0.89 2.52
CA PHE A 16 3.61 2.23 2.89
C PHE A 16 3.06 3.02 1.70
N ILE A 17 3.80 3.03 0.58
CA ILE A 17 3.39 3.71 -0.66
C ILE A 17 2.08 3.12 -1.17
N GLY A 18 2.01 1.79 -1.33
CA GLY A 18 0.82 1.13 -1.85
C GLY A 18 -0.40 1.26 -0.96
N GLY A 19 -0.23 1.11 0.36
CA GLY A 19 -1.30 1.33 1.34
C GLY A 19 -1.81 2.79 1.32
N SER A 20 -0.92 3.75 1.11
CA SER A 20 -1.29 5.17 0.96
C SER A 20 -2.12 5.43 -0.29
N ILE A 21 -1.70 4.88 -1.43
CA ILE A 21 -2.45 4.98 -2.70
C ILE A 21 -3.84 4.33 -2.53
N ARG A 22 -3.91 3.15 -1.94
CA ARG A 22 -5.16 2.43 -1.72
C ARG A 22 -6.10 3.20 -0.79
N TRP A 23 -5.57 3.78 0.29
CA TRP A 23 -6.34 4.63 1.19
C TRP A 23 -6.86 5.89 0.50
N PHE A 24 -6.07 6.49 -0.40
CA PHE A 24 -6.50 7.64 -1.19
C PHE A 24 -7.68 7.27 -2.10
N PHE A 25 -7.59 6.18 -2.85
CA PHE A 25 -8.70 5.68 -3.67
C PHE A 25 -9.95 5.38 -2.84
N ALA A 26 -9.79 4.72 -1.68
CA ALA A 26 -10.92 4.44 -0.80
C ALA A 26 -11.53 5.71 -0.18
N THR A 27 -10.73 6.75 0.03
CA THR A 27 -11.22 8.06 0.48
C THR A 27 -12.08 8.71 -0.60
N THR A 28 -11.61 8.71 -1.84
CA THR A 28 -12.39 9.19 -2.99
C THR A 28 -13.66 8.37 -3.18
N TRP A 29 -13.58 7.04 -3.05
CA TRP A 29 -14.74 6.15 -3.18
C TRP A 29 -15.78 6.39 -2.08
N LYS A 30 -15.35 6.61 -0.83
CA LYS A 30 -16.23 7.00 0.27
C LYS A 30 -16.94 8.32 -0.02
N LEU A 31 -16.24 9.31 -0.57
CA LEU A 31 -16.84 10.60 -0.92
C LEU A 31 -17.95 10.45 -1.99
N ILE A 32 -17.76 9.56 -2.97
CA ILE A 32 -18.71 9.38 -4.08
C ILE A 32 -19.89 8.47 -3.67
N PHE A 33 -19.63 7.37 -2.98
CA PHE A 33 -20.61 6.31 -2.74
C PHE A 33 -21.06 6.17 -1.28
N ASN A 34 -20.61 7.08 -0.40
CA ASN A 34 -20.89 7.07 1.04
C ASN A 34 -20.66 5.70 1.73
N THR A 35 -19.60 5.01 1.32
CA THR A 35 -19.24 3.67 1.80
C THR A 35 -18.40 3.72 3.08
N PRO A 36 -18.44 2.67 3.93
CA PRO A 36 -17.54 2.56 5.06
C PRO A 36 -16.09 2.47 4.57
N LYS A 37 -15.18 3.17 5.26
CA LYS A 37 -13.75 3.23 4.95
C LYS A 37 -12.94 2.90 6.20
N HIS A 38 -11.94 2.05 6.03
CA HIS A 38 -10.96 1.77 7.08
C HIS A 38 -10.07 3.00 7.37
N SER A 39 -9.53 3.04 8.58
CA SER A 39 -8.53 4.02 8.99
C SER A 39 -7.24 3.85 8.21
N PHE A 40 -6.47 4.93 8.04
CA PHE A 40 -5.17 4.87 7.36
C PHE A 40 -4.25 3.82 7.97
N ARG A 41 -4.25 3.69 9.31
CA ARG A 41 -3.45 2.70 10.03
C ARG A 41 -3.77 1.28 9.58
N GLU A 42 -5.04 0.94 9.37
CA GLU A 42 -5.45 -0.40 8.93
C GLU A 42 -4.99 -0.69 7.48
N TYR A 43 -4.89 0.32 6.62
CA TYR A 43 -4.29 0.15 5.29
C TYR A 43 -2.78 -0.13 5.33
N ILE A 44 -2.07 0.28 6.40
CA ILE A 44 -0.60 0.16 6.52
C ILE A 44 -0.16 -1.01 7.43
N TYR A 45 -0.99 -1.37 8.41
CA TYR A 45 -0.65 -2.40 9.42
C TYR A 45 -1.66 -3.54 9.51
N SER A 46 -2.70 -3.57 8.67
CA SER A 46 -3.84 -4.49 8.77
C SER A 46 -4.68 -4.24 10.04
N SER A 47 -5.97 -4.55 10.01
CA SER A 47 -6.78 -4.57 11.25
C SER A 47 -6.53 -5.89 12.00
N GLU A 48 -6.58 -5.86 13.34
CA GLU A 48 -6.44 -7.05 14.18
C GLU A 48 -7.57 -8.08 13.93
N GLU A 49 -8.70 -7.64 13.37
CA GLU A 49 -9.85 -8.47 13.04
C GLU A 49 -9.76 -9.09 11.62
N ASP A 50 -8.85 -8.59 10.77
CA ASP A 50 -8.75 -8.94 9.34
C ASP A 50 -7.71 -10.04 9.03
N ILE A 51 -7.24 -10.76 10.05
CA ILE A 51 -6.27 -11.87 9.91
C ILE A 51 -6.79 -12.91 8.91
N LEU A 52 -8.11 -13.13 8.86
CA LEU A 52 -8.78 -14.12 8.02
C LEU A 52 -9.00 -13.67 6.56
N ARG A 53 -9.04 -12.37 6.28
CA ARG A 53 -9.32 -11.85 4.92
C ARG A 53 -8.07 -11.49 4.13
N HIS A 54 -6.92 -11.33 4.78
CA HIS A 54 -5.60 -11.16 4.14
C HIS A 54 -5.51 -10.08 3.05
N ASP A 55 -6.49 -9.19 2.96
CA ASP A 55 -6.57 -8.11 1.98
C ASP A 55 -5.98 -6.79 2.53
N GLY A 56 -5.61 -6.73 3.82
CA GLY A 56 -4.95 -5.59 4.46
C GLY A 56 -3.44 -5.52 4.21
N ALA A 57 -2.70 -4.80 5.05
CA ALA A 57 -1.27 -4.55 4.85
C ALA A 57 -0.34 -5.77 4.99
N ASN A 58 -0.88 -6.90 5.45
CA ASN A 58 -0.21 -8.20 5.39
C ASN A 58 -0.46 -8.95 4.06
N GLY A 59 -1.33 -8.42 3.19
CA GLY A 59 -1.53 -8.91 1.84
C GLY A 59 -0.50 -8.32 0.87
N CYS A 60 -0.05 -9.11 -0.11
CA CYS A 60 0.89 -8.67 -1.14
C CYS A 60 0.39 -7.48 -1.98
N LEU A 61 -0.90 -7.11 -1.88
CA LEU A 61 -1.54 -6.10 -2.72
C LEU A 61 -0.95 -4.70 -2.55
N ASN A 62 -0.66 -4.26 -1.33
CA ASN A 62 -0.02 -2.96 -1.10
C ASN A 62 1.38 -2.94 -1.73
N THR A 63 2.16 -4.00 -1.53
CA THR A 63 3.50 -4.11 -2.14
C THR A 63 3.42 -4.11 -3.66
N ILE A 64 2.45 -4.81 -4.26
CA ILE A 64 2.22 -4.80 -5.71
C ILE A 64 1.87 -3.39 -6.22
N ILE A 65 0.94 -2.70 -5.56
CA ILE A 65 0.57 -1.31 -5.91
C ILE A 65 1.78 -0.38 -5.76
N GLY A 66 2.55 -0.54 -4.69
CA GLY A 66 3.79 0.23 -4.45
C GLY A 66 4.82 0.01 -5.56
N ILE A 67 5.06 -1.24 -5.96
CA ILE A 67 5.97 -1.57 -7.07
C ILE A 67 5.46 -0.96 -8.37
N ALA A 68 4.19 -1.13 -8.70
CA ALA A 68 3.59 -0.58 -9.91
C ALA A 68 3.73 0.95 -9.97
N PHE A 69 3.51 1.63 -8.83
CA PHE A 69 3.71 3.07 -8.72
C PHE A 69 5.17 3.50 -8.92
N VAL A 70 6.12 2.81 -8.28
CA VAL A 70 7.55 3.10 -8.44
C VAL A 70 7.98 2.90 -9.90
N VAL A 71 7.56 1.81 -10.54
CA VAL A 71 7.83 1.55 -11.96
C VAL A 71 7.26 2.65 -12.85
N LEU A 72 6.03 3.08 -12.60
CA LEU A 72 5.39 4.18 -13.33
C LEU A 72 6.22 5.48 -13.21
N VAL A 73 6.62 5.85 -11.99
CA VAL A 73 7.43 7.05 -11.73
C VAL A 73 8.78 6.98 -12.45
N VAL A 74 9.47 5.83 -12.39
CA VAL A 74 10.75 5.63 -13.10
C VAL A 74 10.56 5.77 -14.61
N ILE A 75 9.50 5.20 -15.18
CA ILE A 75 9.19 5.35 -16.61
C ILE A 75 8.97 6.82 -16.97
N ILE A 76 8.18 7.55 -16.18
CA ILE A 76 7.90 8.97 -16.43
C ILE A 76 9.20 9.79 -16.38
N ILE A 77 10.00 9.63 -15.32
CA ILE A 77 11.26 10.35 -15.15
C ILE A 77 12.24 10.02 -16.29
N SER A 78 12.33 8.75 -16.71
CA SER A 78 13.24 8.32 -17.77
C SER A 78 12.83 8.81 -19.17
N ARG A 79 11.61 9.32 -19.33
CA ARG A 79 11.06 9.85 -20.58
C ARG A 79 11.13 11.38 -20.66
N ILE A 80 11.51 12.04 -19.57
CA ILE A 80 11.78 13.48 -19.46
C ILE A 80 13.25 13.72 -19.78
#